data_AF-A0A7W8LH83-F1
#
_entry.id   AF-A0A7W8LH83-F1
#
_cell.length_a   1.000
_cell.length_b   1.000
_cell.length_c   1.000
_cell.angle_alpha   90.00
_cell.angle_beta   90.00
_cell.angle_gamma   90.00
#
_symmetry.space_group_name_H-M   'P 1'
#
loop_
_entity.id
_entity.type
_entity.pdbx_description
1 polymer ?
#
loop_
_entity_poly.entity_id
_entity_poly.type
_entity_poly.pdbx_seq_one_letter_code
_entity_poly.pdbx_strand_id
1 'polypeptide(L)' 'MSKLKSPERLFGGRHFVRQIILCVRWYLRYKLCFRDLVGMMAERRLSLAHTTIPR' A
#
# COMPACT_ATOMS: atom_id res chain seq x y z
N MET A 1 -28.77 5.58 -6.20
CA MET A 1 -27.74 5.28 -5.17
C MET A 1 -26.92 4.08 -5.65
N SER A 2 -25.70 4.34 -6.10
CA SER A 2 -24.82 3.33 -6.69
C SER A 2 -24.36 2.35 -5.62
N LYS A 3 -24.73 1.07 -5.78
CA LYS A 3 -24.37 -0.03 -4.90
C LYS A 3 -22.83 -0.10 -4.81
N LEU A 4 -22.25 0.26 -3.66
CA LEU A 4 -20.81 0.11 -3.41
C LEU A 4 -20.47 -1.37 -3.61
N LYS A 5 -19.77 -1.67 -4.71
CA LYS A 5 -19.27 -3.02 -5.02
C LYS A 5 -18.43 -3.46 -3.81
N SER A 6 -18.72 -4.61 -3.19
CA SER A 6 -17.92 -5.15 -2.08
C SER A 6 -16.43 -4.99 -2.41
N PRO A 7 -15.59 -4.56 -1.45
CA PRO A 7 -14.14 -4.38 -1.69
C PRO A 7 -13.52 -5.64 -2.29
N GLU A 8 -14.04 -6.79 -1.88
CA GLU A 8 -13.76 -8.13 -2.36
C GLU A 8 -13.87 -8.26 -3.90
N ARG A 9 -14.89 -7.64 -4.52
CA ARG A 9 -15.09 -7.62 -5.98
C ARG A 9 -14.21 -6.57 -6.71
N LEU A 10 -13.67 -5.58 -6.00
CA LEU A 10 -12.72 -4.60 -6.56
C LEU A 10 -11.29 -5.16 -6.64
N PHE A 11 -10.95 -6.04 -5.69
CA PHE A 11 -9.65 -6.72 -5.61
C PHE A 11 -9.68 -8.17 -6.16
N GLY A 12 -10.81 -8.64 -6.69
CA GLY A 12 -10.92 -9.96 -7.32
C GLY A 12 -9.87 -10.13 -8.43
N GLY A 13 -9.00 -11.14 -8.29
CA GLY A 13 -7.88 -11.40 -9.21
C GLY A 13 -6.60 -10.59 -8.93
N ARG A 14 -6.62 -9.64 -7.99
CA ARG A 14 -5.46 -8.84 -7.58
C ARG A 14 -5.12 -9.12 -6.12
N HIS A 15 -4.49 -10.27 -5.87
CA HIS A 15 -3.93 -10.57 -4.56
C HIS A 15 -2.61 -9.82 -4.43
N PHE A 16 -2.64 -8.69 -3.74
CA PHE A 16 -1.41 -7.98 -3.37
C PHE A 16 -0.73 -8.73 -2.22
N VAL A 17 0.60 -8.75 -2.24
CA VAL A 17 1.38 -9.29 -1.13
C VAL A 17 0.98 -8.53 0.14
N ARG A 18 0.76 -9.26 1.24
CA ARG A 18 0.35 -8.70 2.56
C ARG A 18 1.13 -7.45 2.97
N GLN A 19 2.41 -7.41 2.57
CA GLN A 19 3.36 -6.34 2.80
C GLN A 19 2.94 -5.02 2.15
N ILE A 20 2.44 -5.04 0.91
CA ILE A 20 1.95 -3.85 0.18
C ILE A 20 0.72 -3.27 0.88
N ILE A 21 -0.20 -4.14 1.30
CA ILE A 21 -1.42 -3.73 2.01
C ILE A 21 -1.07 -3.07 3.36
N LEU A 22 -0.07 -3.61 4.08
CA LEU A 22 0.47 -2.99 5.27
C LEU A 22 1.08 -1.62 4.96
N CYS A 23 1.93 -1.49 3.93
CA CYS A 23 2.52 -0.19 3.53
C CYS A 23 1.46 0.90 3.36
N VAL A 24 0.44 0.61 2.54
CA VAL A 24 -0.62 1.58 2.22
C VAL A 24 -1.45 1.90 3.47
N ARG A 25 -1.75 0.92 4.32
CA ARG A 25 -2.46 1.14 5.59
C ARG A 25 -1.70 2.07 6.52
N TRP A 26 -0.39 1.89 6.67
CA TRP A 26 0.42 2.74 7.55
C TRP A 26 0.56 4.16 6.99
N TYR A 27 0.81 4.29 5.69
CA TYR A 27 0.87 5.58 4.99
C TYR A 27 -0.42 6.40 5.19
N LEU A 28 -1.58 5.76 4.98
CA LEU A 28 -2.89 6.42 5.13
C LEU A 28 -3.25 6.70 6.59
N ARG A 29 -2.81 5.86 7.54
CA ARG A 29 -3.20 5.99 8.95
C ARG A 29 -2.36 7.00 9.74
N TYR A 30 -1.07 7.14 9.44
CA TYR A 30 -0.14 7.84 10.33
C TYR A 30 0.50 9.12 9.76
N LYS A 31 -0.01 9.69 8.65
CA LYS A 31 0.64 10.83 7.95
C LYS A 31 2.17 10.67 7.84
N LEU A 32 2.61 9.44 7.57
CA LEU A 32 4.03 9.12 7.44
C LEU A 32 4.57 9.69 6.13
N CYS A 33 5.76 10.28 6.18
CA CYS A 33 6.51 10.57 4.97
C CYS A 33 6.95 9.26 4.30
N PHE A 34 7.08 9.29 2.97
CA PHE A 34 7.49 8.09 2.22
C PHE A 34 8.86 7.56 2.68
N ARG A 35 9.77 8.44 3.11
CA ARG A 35 11.08 8.04 3.66
C ARG A 35 10.94 7.21 4.94
N ASP A 36 10.11 7.62 5.88
CA ASP A 36 9.86 6.88 7.12
C ASP A 36 9.20 5.53 6.81
N LEU A 37 8.27 5.51 5.86
CA LEU A 37 7.65 4.27 5.39
C LEU A 37 8.69 3.31 4.78
N VAL A 38 9.60 3.80 3.93
CA VAL A 38 10.68 2.99 3.35
C VAL A 38 11.60 2.44 4.45
N GLY A 39 11.94 3.25 5.46
CA GLY A 39 12.74 2.81 6.61
C GLY A 39 12.07 1.66 7.37
N MET A 40 10.80 1.83 7.72
CA MET A 40 10.01 0.79 8.41
C MET A 40 9.87 -0.50 7.59
N MET A 41 9.88 -0.40 6.26
CA MET A 41 9.80 -1.54 5.36
C MET A 41 11.16 -2.22 5.17
N ALA A 42 12.25 -1.44 5.14
CA ALA A 42 13.61 -1.97 5.13
C ALA A 42 13.91 -2.82 6.38
N GLU A 43 13.48 -2.37 7.57
CA GLU A 43 13.57 -3.15 8.82
C GLU A 43 12.81 -4.49 8.73
N ARG A 44 11.73 -4.53 7.96
CA ARG A 44 10.92 -5.74 7.70
C ARG A 44 11.47 -6.59 6.54
N ARG A 45 12.68 -6.30 6.05
CA ARG A 45 13.34 -6.94 4.89
C ARG A 45 12.61 -6.72 3.56
N LEU A 46 11.94 -5.58 3.42
CA LEU A 46 11.22 -5.21 2.20
C LEU A 46 11.95 -4.05 1.52
N SER A 47 12.42 -4.30 0.30
CA SER A 47 13.01 -3.26 -0.54
C SER A 47 11.91 -2.55 -1.31
N LEU A 48 11.62 -1.31 -0.94
CA LEU A 48 10.73 -0.41 -1.68
C LEU A 48 11.59 0.55 -2.52
N ALA A 49 11.47 0.46 -3.84
CA ALA A 49 12.09 1.43 -4.73
C ALA A 49 11.31 2.76 -4.68
N HIS A 50 12.03 3.88 -4.68
CA HIS A 50 11.44 5.20 -4.82
C HIS A 50 11.15 5.46 -6.29
N THR A 51 10.03 4.97 -6.81
CA THR A 51 9.62 5.21 -8.19
C THR A 51 8.47 6.20 -8.22
N THR A 52 8.73 7.41 -8.69
CA THR A 52 7.67 8.36 -9.05
C THR A 52 6.95 7.80 -10.26
N ILE A 53 5.65 7.49 -10.13
CA ILE A 53 4.83 7.10 -11.28
C ILE A 53 4.79 8.32 -12.23
N PRO A 54 5.34 8.24 -13.45
CA PRO A 54 5.14 9.29 -14.43
C PRO A 54 3.64 9.30 -14.78
N ARG A 55 3.04 10.48 -14.67
CA ARG A 55 1.64 10.73 -15.00
C ARG A 55 1.51 11.24 -16.42
#